data_AF-T1HNI3-F1
#
_entry.id   AF-T1HNI3-F1
#
_cell.length_a   1.000
_cell.length_b   1.000
_cell.length_c   1.000
_cell.angle_alpha   90.00
_cell.angle_beta   90.00
_cell.angle_gamma   90.00
#
_symmetry.space_group_name_H-M   'P 1'
#
loop_
_entity.id
_entity.type
_entity.pdbx_description
1 polymer ?
#
loop_
_entity_poly.entity_id
_entity_poly.type
_entity_poly.pdbx_seq_one_letter_code
_entity_poly.pdbx_strand_id
1 'polypeptide(L)'
;MKEYFRQPIVDTFDMRICMAKSVRHSVDFNHAEEKDLHKIVIPLDFYMLETGTVHGLAFWFDVAFTGSTQTVWLSTSPTEALTHWYQVRCLLESPLFTKAGQLLTGTVILQANHRQSYDVTIDVSIEGVDHTRSVNTLDLKNPYFRYTGQPVVPPPGTSTISPSEAYWGQLDAHGARQGTVLLFYTNLFEHVRDNGDQI
;
A
#
# COMPACT_ATOMS: atom_id res chain seq x y z
N MET A 1 -15.25 -18.30 9.00
CA MET A 1 -14.02 -17.76 9.61
C MET A 1 -12.93 -17.48 8.56
N LYS A 2 -12.40 -18.48 7.84
CA LYS A 2 -11.39 -18.24 6.76
C LYS A 2 -11.82 -17.17 5.74
N GLU A 3 -13.09 -17.16 5.33
CA GLU A 3 -13.64 -16.20 4.38
C GLU A 3 -13.45 -14.72 4.79
N TYR A 4 -13.58 -14.39 6.09
CA TYR A 4 -13.37 -13.02 6.58
C TYR A 4 -11.91 -12.57 6.46
N PHE A 5 -10.94 -13.47 6.62
CA PHE A 5 -9.52 -13.15 6.43
C PHE A 5 -9.17 -12.89 4.95
N ARG A 6 -10.05 -13.27 4.01
CA ARG A 6 -9.87 -13.00 2.58
C ARG A 6 -10.49 -11.66 2.14
N GLN A 7 -11.13 -10.93 3.05
CA GLN A 7 -11.63 -9.58 2.80
C GLN A 7 -10.56 -8.55 3.21
N PRO A 8 -10.03 -7.74 2.28
CA PRO A 8 -9.21 -6.59 2.63
C PRO A 8 -10.05 -5.60 3.44
N ILE A 9 -9.50 -5.07 4.53
CA ILE A 9 -10.18 -4.07 5.36
C ILE A 9 -9.90 -2.69 4.77
N VAL A 10 -10.96 -1.96 4.43
CA VAL A 10 -10.87 -0.56 3.98
C VAL A 10 -11.22 0.34 5.16
N ASP A 11 -10.20 0.93 5.77
CA ASP A 11 -10.34 1.92 6.84
C ASP A 11 -9.11 2.83 6.95
N THR A 12 -9.10 3.69 7.97
CA THR A 12 -7.92 4.50 8.32
C THR A 12 -7.39 4.11 9.68
N PHE A 13 -6.09 4.32 9.89
CA PHE A 13 -5.37 3.90 11.08
C PHE A 13 -4.27 4.90 11.42
N ASP A 14 -3.84 4.89 12.68
CA ASP A 14 -2.71 5.68 13.14
C ASP A 14 -1.40 5.03 12.70
N MET A 15 -0.50 5.78 12.05
CA MET A 15 0.78 5.26 11.52
C MET A 15 1.65 4.57 12.59
N ARG A 16 1.45 4.85 13.89
CA ARG A 16 2.13 4.17 15.00
C ARG A 16 1.83 2.67 15.13
N ILE A 17 0.89 2.10 14.37
CA ILE A 17 0.71 0.64 14.30
C ILE A 17 1.67 -0.04 13.31
N CYS A 18 2.39 0.73 12.48
CA CYS A 18 3.34 0.20 11.51
C CYS A 18 4.69 -0.10 12.18
N MET A 19 5.00 -1.39 12.35
CA MET A 19 6.21 -1.87 13.03
C MET A 19 7.51 -1.75 12.20
N ALA A 20 7.43 -1.24 10.97
CA ALA A 20 8.54 -1.08 10.03
C ALA A 20 8.22 0.04 9.00
N LYS A 21 9.24 0.49 8.25
CA LYS A 21 9.09 1.41 7.11
C LYS A 21 8.36 0.74 5.93
N SER A 22 7.77 1.51 5.01
CA SER A 22 6.95 0.99 3.90
C SER A 22 7.76 0.48 2.67
N VAL A 23 7.10 -0.32 1.79
CA VAL A 23 7.65 -1.00 0.57
C VAL A 23 6.77 -0.76 -0.71
N ARG A 24 7.25 -1.00 -1.97
CA ARG A 24 6.80 -0.43 -3.29
C ARG A 24 6.86 -1.45 -4.42
N HIS A 25 6.05 -1.23 -5.46
CA HIS A 25 6.46 -1.41 -6.86
C HIS A 25 6.10 -0.11 -7.60
N SER A 26 7.09 0.68 -8.03
CA SER A 26 6.83 1.90 -8.81
C SER A 26 6.30 1.47 -10.17
N VAL A 27 5.15 1.98 -10.57
CA VAL A 27 4.65 1.84 -11.95
C VAL A 27 4.81 3.20 -12.62
N ASP A 28 5.73 3.29 -13.58
CA ASP A 28 5.86 4.46 -14.44
C ASP A 28 4.94 4.30 -15.65
N PHE A 29 3.79 4.98 -15.63
CA PHE A 29 2.79 4.92 -16.69
C PHE A 29 3.25 5.51 -18.04
N ASN A 30 4.43 6.14 -18.12
CA ASN A 30 5.03 6.51 -19.41
C ASN A 30 5.71 5.32 -20.12
N HIS A 31 6.04 4.27 -19.38
CA HIS A 31 6.83 3.12 -19.87
C HIS A 31 6.14 1.77 -19.67
N ALA A 32 5.17 1.67 -18.74
CA ALA A 32 4.44 0.44 -18.47
C ALA A 32 3.44 0.09 -19.59
N GLU A 33 3.39 -1.19 -19.95
CA GLU A 33 2.36 -1.75 -20.84
C GLU A 33 1.17 -2.29 -20.04
N GLU A 34 -0.01 -2.42 -20.67
CA GLU A 34 -1.21 -3.00 -20.04
C GLU A 34 -0.94 -4.39 -19.42
N LYS A 35 -0.14 -5.21 -20.10
CA LYS A 35 0.23 -6.56 -19.68
C LYS A 35 0.99 -6.58 -18.34
N ASP A 36 1.73 -5.52 -18.01
CA ASP A 36 2.53 -5.43 -16.79
C ASP A 36 1.63 -5.29 -15.56
N LEU A 37 0.42 -4.73 -15.77
CA LEU A 37 -0.62 -4.63 -14.76
C LEU A 37 -1.38 -5.96 -14.56
N HIS A 38 -1.31 -6.93 -15.48
CA HIS A 38 -2.02 -8.21 -15.27
C HIS A 38 -1.48 -9.04 -14.10
N LYS A 39 -0.18 -8.90 -13.78
CA LYS A 39 0.45 -9.58 -12.64
C LYS A 39 1.58 -8.75 -12.06
N ILE A 40 1.27 -8.03 -10.98
CA ILE A 40 2.24 -7.20 -10.26
C ILE A 40 2.87 -8.03 -9.15
N VAL A 41 4.21 -8.08 -9.10
CA VAL A 41 4.99 -8.83 -8.11
C VAL A 41 5.89 -7.87 -7.33
N ILE A 42 5.81 -7.96 -6.00
CA ILE A 42 6.42 -7.00 -5.07
C ILE A 42 7.27 -7.80 -4.08
N PRO A 43 8.60 -7.83 -4.20
CA PRO A 43 9.45 -8.37 -3.14
C PRO A 43 9.30 -7.51 -1.88
N LEU A 44 9.35 -8.15 -0.71
CA LEU A 44 9.22 -7.50 0.59
C LEU A 44 10.47 -7.74 1.42
N ASP A 45 11.04 -6.66 1.96
CA ASP A 45 12.16 -6.68 2.91
C ASP A 45 11.89 -5.64 4.02
N PHE A 46 11.28 -6.06 5.12
CA PHE A 46 10.93 -5.19 6.24
C PHE A 46 11.89 -5.37 7.43
N TYR A 47 12.75 -4.38 7.68
CA TYR A 47 13.52 -4.31 8.92
C TYR A 47 12.61 -3.88 10.07
N MET A 48 12.36 -4.79 11.00
CA MET A 48 11.42 -4.56 12.10
C MET A 48 12.02 -3.56 13.09
N LEU A 49 11.34 -2.44 13.30
CA LEU A 49 11.74 -1.39 14.24
C LEU A 49 11.32 -1.72 15.68
N GLU A 50 10.22 -2.47 15.83
CA GLU A 50 9.61 -2.82 17.11
C GLU A 50 9.47 -4.34 17.30
N THR A 51 9.33 -4.78 18.55
CA THR A 51 9.05 -6.19 18.89
C THR A 51 7.56 -6.36 19.11
N GLY A 52 6.94 -7.32 18.43
CA GLY A 52 5.49 -7.54 18.52
C GLY A 52 4.95 -8.48 17.46
N THR A 53 3.62 -8.54 17.36
CA THR A 53 2.92 -9.42 16.42
C THR A 53 2.51 -8.68 15.16
N VAL A 54 3.06 -9.10 14.02
CA VAL A 54 2.64 -8.68 12.68
C VAL A 54 1.35 -9.41 12.33
N HIS A 55 0.24 -8.67 12.27
CA HIS A 55 -1.10 -9.21 11.99
C HIS A 55 -1.47 -9.18 10.50
N GLY A 56 -0.73 -8.44 9.68
CA GLY A 56 -1.11 -8.10 8.31
C GLY A 56 -0.17 -7.08 7.70
N LEU A 57 -0.41 -6.74 6.44
CA LEU A 57 0.23 -5.64 5.73
C LEU A 57 -0.79 -4.51 5.51
N ALA A 58 -0.31 -3.27 5.57
CA ALA A 58 -1.08 -2.08 5.24
C ALA A 58 -0.59 -1.49 3.92
N PHE A 59 -1.52 -0.98 3.12
CA PHE A 59 -1.30 -0.46 1.78
C PHE A 59 -1.97 0.90 1.63
N TRP A 60 -1.25 1.82 1.02
CA TRP A 60 -1.71 3.11 0.55
C TRP A 60 -0.93 3.46 -0.72
N PHE A 61 -1.36 4.53 -1.38
CA PHE A 61 -0.74 4.97 -2.62
C PHE A 61 -0.53 6.48 -2.68
N ASP A 62 0.51 6.89 -3.42
CA ASP A 62 0.67 8.26 -3.87
C ASP A 62 0.41 8.31 -5.40
N VAL A 63 0.24 9.50 -5.98
CA VAL A 63 0.26 9.73 -7.44
C VAL A 63 1.06 10.99 -7.71
N ALA A 64 2.03 10.91 -8.62
CA ALA A 64 2.94 11.99 -8.98
C ALA A 64 2.63 12.46 -10.41
N PHE A 65 2.18 13.71 -10.53
CA PHE A 65 1.89 14.37 -11.79
C PHE A 65 3.12 15.19 -12.19
N THR A 66 4.03 14.57 -12.96
CA THR A 66 5.30 15.16 -13.39
C THR A 66 5.08 16.12 -14.55
N GLY A 67 4.70 17.37 -14.24
CA GLY A 67 4.60 18.46 -15.22
C GLY A 67 5.95 19.04 -15.60
N SER A 68 5.99 19.82 -16.69
CA SER A 68 7.21 20.46 -17.19
C SER A 68 7.80 21.52 -16.24
N THR A 69 6.96 22.18 -15.44
CA THR A 69 7.38 23.23 -14.49
C THR A 69 7.56 22.69 -13.06
N GLN A 70 6.73 21.73 -12.65
CA GLN A 70 6.73 21.16 -11.31
C GLN A 70 6.10 19.77 -11.30
N THR A 71 6.49 18.94 -10.33
CA THR A 71 5.75 17.72 -9.98
C THR A 71 4.77 18.05 -8.85
N VAL A 72 3.54 17.54 -8.96
CA VAL A 72 2.52 17.61 -7.90
C VAL A 72 2.20 16.20 -7.41
N TRP A 73 2.06 16.03 -6.11
CA TRP A 73 1.78 14.74 -5.48
C TRP A 73 0.39 14.74 -4.84
N LEU A 74 -0.42 13.76 -5.23
CA LEU A 74 -1.56 13.28 -4.45
C LEU A 74 -1.06 12.16 -3.54
N SER A 75 -1.55 12.10 -2.30
CA SER A 75 -1.23 11.00 -1.38
C SER A 75 -2.48 10.50 -0.68
N THR A 76 -2.49 9.19 -0.41
CA THR A 76 -3.46 8.50 0.45
C THR A 76 -2.81 7.92 1.70
N SER A 77 -1.60 8.37 2.05
CA SER A 77 -0.88 7.97 3.27
C SER A 77 -1.75 8.15 4.53
N PRO A 78 -1.66 7.26 5.53
CA PRO A 78 -2.31 7.47 6.83
C PRO A 78 -1.72 8.66 7.63
N THR A 79 -0.63 9.29 7.14
CA THR A 79 -0.11 10.56 7.68
C THR A 79 -0.75 11.80 7.06
N GLU A 80 -1.47 11.63 5.94
CA GLU A 80 -2.10 12.72 5.19
C GLU A 80 -3.59 12.82 5.50
N ALA A 81 -4.21 13.88 5.00
CA ALA A 81 -5.64 14.10 5.21
C ALA A 81 -6.49 13.00 4.55
N LEU A 82 -7.49 12.49 5.28
CA LEU A 82 -8.24 11.29 4.90
C LEU A 82 -8.96 11.44 3.56
N THR A 83 -8.61 10.61 2.58
CA THR A 83 -9.24 10.58 1.25
C THR A 83 -10.33 9.52 1.15
N HIS A 84 -11.13 9.56 0.08
CA HIS A 84 -12.19 8.57 -0.17
C HIS A 84 -11.66 7.16 -0.49
N TRP A 85 -10.38 7.03 -0.82
CA TRP A 85 -9.71 5.73 -1.00
C TRP A 85 -9.39 5.04 0.34
N TYR A 86 -9.37 5.79 1.45
CA TYR A 86 -8.89 5.31 2.76
C TYR A 86 -7.49 4.67 2.63
N GLN A 87 -7.16 3.72 3.50
CA GLN A 87 -6.07 2.78 3.33
C GLN A 87 -6.64 1.35 3.30
N VAL A 88 -5.84 0.39 2.81
CA VAL A 88 -6.24 -1.03 2.76
C VAL A 88 -5.35 -1.85 3.70
N ARG A 89 -5.95 -2.69 4.54
CA ARG A 89 -5.21 -3.62 5.42
C ARG A 89 -5.59 -5.06 5.11
N CYS A 90 -4.58 -5.87 4.80
CA CYS A 90 -4.74 -7.29 4.49
C CYS A 90 -4.15 -8.11 5.63
N LEU A 91 -4.99 -8.89 6.31
CA LEU A 91 -4.56 -9.73 7.44
C LEU A 91 -3.78 -10.97 6.96
N LEU A 92 -2.90 -11.48 7.81
CA LEU A 92 -2.30 -12.81 7.66
C LEU A 92 -3.27 -13.87 8.22
N GLU A 93 -3.33 -15.08 7.63
CA GLU A 93 -4.06 -16.20 8.27
C GLU A 93 -3.43 -16.57 9.63
N SER A 94 -2.10 -16.50 9.72
CA SER A 94 -1.32 -16.76 10.93
C SER A 94 -0.42 -15.56 11.26
N PRO A 95 -0.74 -14.76 12.28
CA PRO A 95 0.10 -13.63 12.70
C PRO A 95 1.51 -14.07 13.11
N LEU A 96 2.52 -13.25 12.78
CA LEU A 96 3.94 -13.57 13.01
C LEU A 96 4.51 -12.72 14.14
N PHE A 97 5.05 -13.36 15.18
CA PHE A 97 5.78 -12.64 16.23
C PHE A 97 7.21 -12.33 15.77
N THR A 98 7.56 -11.05 15.77
CA THR A 98 8.84 -10.51 15.33
C THR A 98 9.53 -9.76 16.47
N LYS A 99 10.86 -9.74 16.45
CA LYS A 99 11.70 -8.91 17.32
C LYS A 99 12.29 -7.74 16.54
N ALA A 100 12.47 -6.62 17.22
CA ALA A 100 13.19 -5.47 16.67
C ALA A 100 14.58 -5.90 16.16
N GLY A 101 14.94 -5.46 14.96
CA GLY A 101 16.16 -5.82 14.26
C GLY A 101 16.10 -7.11 13.42
N GLN A 102 15.01 -7.88 13.46
CA GLN A 102 14.80 -8.98 12.50
C GLN A 102 14.35 -8.44 11.13
N LEU A 103 14.60 -9.22 10.08
CA LEU A 103 14.10 -8.99 8.74
C LEU A 103 12.88 -9.88 8.48
N LEU A 104 11.74 -9.27 8.17
CA LEU A 104 10.56 -9.95 7.65
C LEU A 104 10.59 -9.86 6.12
N THR A 105 10.87 -10.98 5.46
CA THR A 105 10.98 -11.08 3.99
C THR A 105 9.74 -11.70 3.37
N GLY A 106 9.53 -11.50 2.07
CA GLY A 106 8.42 -12.14 1.38
C GLY A 106 8.10 -11.58 0.00
N THR A 107 6.86 -11.76 -0.41
CA THR A 107 6.33 -11.23 -1.67
C THR A 107 4.83 -10.93 -1.54
N VAL A 108 4.39 -9.83 -2.18
CA VAL A 108 2.98 -9.62 -2.52
C VAL A 108 2.81 -9.81 -4.02
N ILE A 109 1.80 -10.58 -4.42
CA ILE A 109 1.41 -10.79 -5.81
C ILE A 109 -0.02 -10.29 -5.97
N LEU A 110 -0.22 -9.30 -6.84
CA LEU A 110 -1.54 -8.89 -7.30
C LEU A 110 -1.77 -9.52 -8.67
N GLN A 111 -2.71 -10.46 -8.74
CA GLN A 111 -3.11 -11.13 -9.97
C GLN A 111 -4.44 -10.56 -10.46
N ALA A 112 -4.45 -9.91 -11.63
CA ALA A 112 -5.67 -9.35 -12.20
C ALA A 112 -6.69 -10.47 -12.47
N ASN A 113 -7.95 -10.23 -12.11
CA ASN A 113 -9.05 -11.20 -12.22
C ASN A 113 -10.18 -10.67 -13.12
N HIS A 114 -11.04 -11.58 -13.58
CA HIS A 114 -12.13 -11.27 -14.53
C HIS A 114 -13.24 -10.36 -13.95
N ARG A 115 -13.16 -9.95 -12.68
CA ARG A 115 -14.13 -9.07 -12.00
C ARG A 115 -13.66 -7.61 -11.93
N GLN A 116 -12.73 -7.22 -12.81
CA GLN A 116 -12.10 -5.89 -12.86
C GLN A 116 -11.43 -5.54 -11.51
N SER A 117 -10.66 -6.48 -10.97
CA SER A 117 -10.00 -6.36 -9.67
C SER A 117 -8.80 -7.30 -9.59
N TYR A 118 -8.22 -7.47 -8.40
CA TYR A 118 -7.08 -8.34 -8.17
C TYR A 118 -7.32 -9.33 -7.04
N ASP A 119 -6.79 -10.54 -7.23
CA ASP A 119 -6.53 -11.46 -6.14
C ASP A 119 -5.14 -11.12 -5.57
N VAL A 120 -5.06 -10.82 -4.27
CA VAL A 120 -3.84 -10.35 -3.60
C VAL A 120 -3.30 -11.47 -2.71
N THR A 121 -2.22 -12.10 -3.14
CA THR A 121 -1.51 -13.10 -2.35
C THR A 121 -0.35 -12.46 -1.61
N ILE A 122 -0.33 -12.58 -0.30
CA ILE A 122 0.77 -12.18 0.58
C ILE A 122 1.43 -13.47 1.08
N ASP A 123 2.75 -13.57 0.91
CA ASP A 123 3.59 -14.66 1.40
C ASP A 123 4.78 -14.05 2.14
N VAL A 124 4.88 -14.26 3.45
CA VAL A 124 5.91 -13.63 4.30
C VAL A 124 6.48 -14.62 5.32
N SER A 125 7.75 -14.42 5.67
CA SER A 125 8.47 -15.20 6.68
C SER A 125 9.57 -14.36 7.35
N ILE A 126 10.08 -14.80 8.50
CA ILE A 126 11.19 -14.13 9.18
C ILE A 126 12.50 -14.76 8.71
N GLU A 127 13.44 -13.95 8.21
CA GLU A 127 14.73 -14.42 7.70
C GLU A 127 15.49 -15.21 8.77
N GLY A 128 16.00 -16.39 8.38
CA GLY A 128 16.79 -17.24 9.26
C GLY A 128 16.01 -17.91 10.40
N VAL A 129 14.67 -17.86 10.41
CA VAL A 129 13.83 -18.52 11.43
C VAL A 129 12.84 -19.49 10.79
N ASP A 130 13.12 -20.79 10.95
CA ASP A 130 12.25 -21.86 10.46
C ASP A 130 10.81 -21.77 11.00
N HIS A 131 9.87 -22.28 10.20
CA HIS A 131 8.44 -22.35 10.54
C HIS A 131 7.72 -21.01 10.80
N THR A 132 8.32 -19.87 10.41
CA THR A 132 7.71 -18.53 10.55
C THR A 132 6.97 -18.03 9.31
N ARG A 133 6.61 -18.90 8.37
CA ARG A 133 5.93 -18.51 7.13
C ARG A 133 4.41 -18.39 7.33
N SER A 134 3.83 -17.28 6.87
CA SER A 134 2.39 -17.09 6.73
C SER A 134 2.01 -16.67 5.31
N VAL A 135 0.92 -17.24 4.79
CA VAL A 135 0.37 -16.96 3.46
C VAL A 135 -1.12 -16.64 3.59
N ASN A 136 -1.61 -15.68 2.81
CA ASN A 136 -3.04 -15.44 2.62
C ASN A 136 -3.32 -14.91 1.20
N THR A 137 -4.49 -15.23 0.65
CA THR A 137 -4.95 -14.72 -0.67
C THR A 137 -6.31 -14.04 -0.51
N LEU A 138 -6.32 -12.72 -0.64
CA LEU A 138 -7.49 -11.85 -0.46
C LEU A 138 -8.11 -11.46 -1.81
N ASP A 139 -9.41 -11.16 -1.83
CA ASP A 139 -10.16 -10.69 -3.00
C ASP A 139 -10.43 -9.18 -2.89
N LEU A 140 -9.76 -8.34 -3.69
CA LEU A 140 -10.00 -6.89 -3.68
C LEU A 140 -11.42 -6.50 -4.13
N LYS A 141 -12.17 -7.41 -4.77
CA LYS A 141 -13.56 -7.16 -5.16
C LYS A 141 -14.56 -7.45 -4.02
N ASN A 142 -14.12 -8.01 -2.90
CA ASN A 142 -14.93 -8.25 -1.70
C ASN A 142 -14.32 -7.62 -0.42
N PRO A 143 -14.10 -6.29 -0.39
CA PRO A 143 -13.55 -5.60 0.77
C PRO A 143 -14.55 -5.50 1.93
N TYR A 144 -14.02 -5.47 3.16
CA TYR A 144 -14.77 -5.12 4.35
C TYR A 144 -14.53 -3.64 4.70
N PHE A 145 -15.54 -2.81 4.47
CA PHE A 145 -15.48 -1.38 4.80
C PHE A 145 -15.72 -1.14 6.29
N ARG A 146 -14.76 -0.52 6.97
CA ARG A 146 -14.81 -0.22 8.42
C ARG A 146 -14.69 1.29 8.65
N TYR A 147 -15.75 2.01 8.29
CA TYR A 147 -15.79 3.46 8.45
C TYR A 147 -15.82 3.89 9.92
N THR A 148 -14.97 4.86 10.27
CA THR A 148 -14.80 5.38 11.65
C THR A 148 -15.59 6.66 11.92
N GLY A 149 -16.32 7.17 10.93
CA GLY A 149 -17.04 8.45 11.01
C GLY A 149 -16.16 9.70 10.86
N GLN A 150 -14.86 9.54 10.60
CA GLN A 150 -13.97 10.64 10.26
C GLN A 150 -14.40 11.28 8.91
N PRO A 151 -14.37 12.62 8.79
CA PRO A 151 -14.72 13.29 7.54
C PRO A 151 -13.64 13.03 6.49
N VAL A 152 -14.08 12.62 5.31
CA VAL A 152 -13.22 12.55 4.11
C VAL A 152 -13.04 13.95 3.55
N VAL A 153 -11.80 14.29 3.19
CA VAL A 153 -11.44 15.54 2.50
C VAL A 153 -10.68 15.23 1.20
N PRO A 154 -10.73 16.11 0.19
CA PRO A 154 -9.87 15.98 -0.99
C PRO A 154 -8.39 16.07 -0.57
N PRO A 155 -7.50 15.21 -1.10
CA PRO A 155 -6.07 15.32 -0.82
C PRO A 155 -5.50 16.67 -1.31
N PRO A 156 -4.56 17.30 -0.58
CA PRO A 156 -4.00 18.60 -0.97
C PRO A 156 -3.23 18.53 -2.30
N GLY A 157 -3.73 19.22 -3.33
CA GLY A 157 -3.09 19.30 -4.65
C GLY A 157 -1.84 20.19 -4.73
N THR A 158 -1.13 20.39 -3.63
CA THR A 158 -0.04 21.37 -3.49
C THR A 158 1.31 20.77 -3.09
N SER A 159 1.37 19.47 -2.77
CA SER A 159 2.61 18.80 -2.36
C SER A 159 3.57 18.63 -3.55
N THR A 160 4.80 19.12 -3.42
CA THR A 160 5.85 19.04 -4.47
C THR A 160 6.83 17.87 -4.28
N ILE A 161 6.73 17.17 -3.15
CA ILE A 161 7.44 15.92 -2.81
C ILE A 161 6.41 14.88 -2.36
N SER A 162 6.75 13.58 -2.40
CA SER A 162 5.91 12.54 -1.80
C SER A 162 5.74 12.81 -0.30
N PRO A 163 4.50 12.94 0.20
CA PRO A 163 4.27 13.07 1.65
C PRO A 163 4.73 11.84 2.42
N SER A 164 4.58 10.65 1.84
CA SER A 164 5.03 9.40 2.47
C SER A 164 6.56 9.31 2.54
N GLU A 165 7.28 9.72 1.49
CA GLU A 165 8.75 9.79 1.53
C GLU A 165 9.25 10.88 2.48
N ALA A 166 8.56 12.02 2.54
CA ALA A 166 8.86 13.10 3.48
C ALA A 166 8.75 12.62 4.94
N TYR A 167 7.70 11.87 5.28
CA TYR A 167 7.50 11.32 6.63
C TYR A 167 8.64 10.37 7.05
N TRP A 168 8.97 9.37 6.22
CA TRP A 168 10.05 8.43 6.54
C TRP A 168 11.43 9.10 6.52
N GLY A 169 11.68 10.02 5.59
CA GLY A 169 12.92 10.81 5.54
C GLY A 169 13.13 11.68 6.78
N GLN A 170 12.05 12.22 7.37
CA GLN A 170 12.12 12.92 8.65
C GLN A 170 12.49 11.99 9.80
N LEU A 171 11.91 10.79 9.89
CA LEU A 171 12.28 9.82 10.94
C LEU A 171 13.74 9.37 10.84
N ASP A 172 14.29 9.28 9.62
CA ASP A 172 15.68 8.89 9.39
C ASP A 172 16.66 9.99 9.81
N ALA A 173 16.32 11.25 9.54
CA ALA A 173 17.07 12.40 10.04
C ALA A 173 17.10 12.50 11.58
N HIS A 174 16.13 11.88 12.26
CA HIS A 174 16.08 11.77 13.73
C HIS A 174 16.69 10.46 14.27
N GLY A 175 17.32 9.62 13.42
CA GLY A 175 18.14 8.48 13.82
C GLY A 175 17.57 7.08 13.55
N ALA A 176 16.45 6.95 12.82
CA ALA A 176 15.92 5.64 12.43
C ALA A 176 16.74 5.01 11.28
N ARG A 177 17.34 3.82 11.52
CA ARG A 177 18.26 3.14 10.58
C ARG A 177 17.66 2.94 9.18
N GLN A 178 18.48 3.13 8.15
CA GLN A 178 18.12 3.08 6.72
C GLN A 178 17.18 1.93 6.35
N GLY A 179 16.14 2.28 5.60
CA GLY A 179 15.26 1.33 4.91
C GLY A 179 14.66 2.06 3.71
N THR A 180 14.76 1.47 2.52
CA THR A 180 14.41 2.12 1.25
C THR A 180 12.93 2.49 1.23
N VAL A 181 12.62 3.76 0.95
CA VAL A 181 11.23 4.28 1.02
C VAL A 181 10.48 4.11 -0.28
N LEU A 182 9.22 3.73 -0.12
CA LEU A 182 8.56 2.86 -1.06
C LEU A 182 7.01 2.88 -0.80
N LEU A 183 6.18 2.88 -1.87
CA LEU A 183 4.73 3.18 -2.01
C LEU A 183 4.06 2.40 -3.16
N PHE A 184 2.72 2.29 -3.20
CA PHE A 184 1.98 1.90 -4.43
C PHE A 184 1.34 3.08 -5.15
N TYR A 185 0.82 2.84 -6.36
CA TYR A 185 0.19 3.81 -7.27
C TYR A 185 -0.99 3.13 -8.00
N THR A 186 -2.25 3.52 -7.75
CA THR A 186 -3.38 3.15 -8.62
C THR A 186 -4.35 4.31 -8.80
N ASN A 187 -4.62 4.68 -10.05
CA ASN A 187 -5.70 5.62 -10.36
C ASN A 187 -6.54 5.02 -11.50
N LEU A 188 -7.76 4.60 -11.18
CA LEU A 188 -8.72 4.08 -12.15
C LEU A 188 -9.56 5.26 -12.66
N PHE A 189 -9.01 6.04 -13.60
CA PHE A 189 -9.84 7.00 -14.32
C PHE A 189 -10.66 6.26 -15.37
N GLU A 190 -11.98 6.24 -15.17
CA GLU A 190 -12.90 5.99 -16.28
C GLU A 190 -12.64 7.05 -17.37
N HIS A 191 -12.53 6.57 -18.59
CA HIS A 191 -12.41 7.41 -19.77
C HIS A 191 -13.75 8.11 -20.02
N VAL A 192 -13.92 9.31 -19.44
CA VAL A 192 -14.98 10.24 -19.83
C VAL A 192 -14.77 10.57 -21.30
N ARG A 193 -15.54 9.91 -22.17
CA ARG A 193 -15.65 10.32 -23.56
C ARG A 193 -16.36 11.66 -23.59
N ASP A 194 -15.58 12.70 -23.86
CA ASP A 194 -16.10 13.99 -24.26
C ASP A 194 -16.70 13.86 -25.67
N ASN A 195 -17.92 13.30 -25.74
CA ASN A 195 -18.73 13.31 -26.94
C ASN A 195 -19.24 14.75 -27.13
N GLY A 196 -18.40 15.57 -27.75
CA GLY A 196 -18.78 16.90 -28.21
C GLY A 196 -19.78 16.81 -29.35
N ASP A 197 -21.07 16.64 -29.03
CA ASP A 197 -22.16 16.95 -29.95
C ASP A 197 -22.21 18.48 -30.12
N GLN A 198 -21.66 18.97 -31.23
CA GLN A 198 -21.85 20.34 -31.67
C GLN A 198 -23.22 20.53 -32.31
N ILE A 199 -23.71 21.77 -32.17
CA ILE A 199 -24.93 22.32 -32.78
C ILE A 199 -24.70 22.58 -34.28
#